data_AF-A0A643C9P7-F1
#
_entry.id   AF-A0A643C9P7-F1
#
_cell.length_a   1.000
_cell.length_b   1.000
_cell.length_c   1.000
_cell.angle_alpha   90.00
_cell.angle_beta   90.00
_cell.angle_gamma   90.00
#
_symmetry.space_group_name_H-M   'P 1'
#
loop_
_entity.id
_entity.type
_entity.pdbx_description
1 polymer ?
#
loop_
_entity_poly.entity_id
_entity_poly.type
_entity_poly.pdbx_seq_one_letter_code
_entity_poly.pdbx_strand_id
1 'polypeptide(L)'
;MAQSVNITELSLPQLEMLKNQLDQEVEFLSTSIAQLKVVQTKYVEAKDCLNVLNKSNEGKELLVPLTSSMYVPGKLHDVEHVLIDVGTGYYVEKTAEDAKDFFKRKIDFLTKQMEKIQPALQEKHAMKQDDEPENSAANSPGSTSGYCQGLITCFRNRTEGACFRGLGLCGRGFLHSGKRRVLLHPGPFEERGSKFCAGRRALPARPVVVETAGKRKWGLPGRFLFRVGALPPHRGSCMGHRFLRGSLSLLLLLPPPRRSPHLKRSLESVPLSKRPRSHLMAPPRIGTHNGTFHCDEALACALLRLLPEYRDAEIVRTRDPEKLASCDIVVDVGGEYDPQRHRYDHHQRSFTETMSSLSPGKPWQTKLSSAGLIYLHFGHKLLAQLLVTSEEDSMVGTLYDKMYENFVEEVDAVDNGISQWEEGEPRYALTTTLSARVARLNPTWNQPNQDTEAAFKRAMDLVREEFLQRLDFYQHSWLPARALVEEALAQRFQVDPSGEIIELVKGGCPWKEHLYHLESGLSSPGTIAFVIYTDQAGQWRVQCVPKEPHSFQSRLPLPEPWRGLRDEALDQISGIPGCVFVHASGFIGGHHTREGALSMARATLAQRPAPMPPTNSLVQ
;
A
#
# COMPACT_ATOMS: atom_id res chain seq x y z
N MET A 1 -18.03 -6.40 -28.08
CA MET A 1 -19.30 -7.15 -28.19
C MET A 1 -19.23 -8.29 -27.18
N ALA A 2 -20.16 -8.40 -26.25
CA ALA A 2 -20.25 -9.59 -25.40
C ALA A 2 -20.80 -10.75 -26.24
N GLN A 3 -20.25 -11.96 -26.08
CA GLN A 3 -20.84 -13.16 -26.68
C GLN A 3 -22.09 -13.52 -25.88
N SER A 4 -23.25 -13.53 -26.52
CA SER A 4 -24.48 -14.09 -25.96
C SER A 4 -24.33 -15.61 -25.87
N VAL A 5 -24.18 -16.15 -24.66
CA VAL A 5 -24.20 -17.59 -24.41
C VAL A 5 -25.65 -18.06 -24.48
N ASN A 6 -25.94 -19.06 -25.31
CA ASN A 6 -27.29 -19.63 -25.37
C ASN A 6 -27.49 -20.59 -24.20
N ILE A 7 -28.27 -20.14 -23.20
CA ILE A 7 -28.52 -20.88 -21.94
C ILE A 7 -29.13 -22.27 -22.24
N THR A 8 -29.98 -22.39 -23.26
CA THR A 8 -30.63 -23.65 -23.65
C THR A 8 -29.70 -24.73 -24.22
N GLU A 9 -28.44 -24.40 -24.50
CA GLU A 9 -27.43 -25.35 -25.03
C GLU A 9 -26.47 -25.87 -23.94
N LEU A 10 -26.62 -25.41 -22.69
CA LEU A 10 -25.77 -25.78 -21.57
C LEU A 10 -26.24 -27.06 -20.87
N SER A 11 -25.29 -27.89 -20.43
CA SER A 11 -25.57 -29.05 -19.58
C SER A 11 -25.80 -28.65 -18.12
N LEU A 12 -26.51 -29.47 -17.34
CA LEU A 12 -26.81 -29.21 -15.92
C LEU A 12 -25.58 -28.80 -15.09
N PRO A 13 -24.40 -29.47 -15.18
CA PRO A 13 -23.21 -29.03 -14.43
C PRO A 13 -22.66 -27.67 -14.87
N GLN A 14 -22.88 -27.27 -16.13
CA GLN A 14 -22.48 -25.95 -16.63
C GLN A 14 -23.42 -24.85 -16.12
N LEU A 15 -24.73 -25.15 -16.01
CA LEU A 15 -25.71 -24.25 -15.40
C LEU A 15 -25.45 -24.06 -13.89
N GLU A 16 -25.12 -25.12 -13.16
CA GLU A 16 -24.71 -25.01 -11.75
C GLU A 16 -23.45 -24.13 -11.58
N MET A 17 -22.46 -24.27 -12.47
CA MET A 17 -21.25 -23.45 -12.45
C MET A 17 -21.55 -21.98 -12.82
N LEU A 18 -22.42 -21.74 -13.79
CA LEU A 18 -22.86 -20.40 -14.20
C LEU A 18 -23.64 -19.68 -13.08
N LYS A 19 -24.59 -20.39 -12.45
CA LYS A 19 -25.37 -19.89 -11.31
C LYS A 19 -24.47 -19.43 -10.16
N ASN A 20 -23.48 -20.25 -9.79
CA ASN A 20 -22.50 -19.90 -8.75
C ASN A 20 -21.67 -18.65 -9.11
N GLN A 21 -21.33 -18.45 -10.39
CA GLN A 21 -20.64 -17.24 -10.84
C GLN A 21 -21.58 -16.01 -10.79
N LEU A 22 -22.81 -16.14 -11.28
CA LEU A 22 -23.80 -15.06 -11.24
C LEU A 22 -24.13 -14.63 -9.80
N ASP A 23 -24.16 -15.58 -8.85
CA ASP A 23 -24.34 -15.28 -7.43
C ASP A 23 -23.21 -14.43 -6.85
N GLN A 24 -21.95 -14.75 -7.16
CA GLN A 24 -20.79 -13.94 -6.74
C GLN A 24 -20.82 -12.54 -7.37
N GLU A 25 -21.19 -12.42 -8.65
CA GLU A 25 -21.31 -11.14 -9.34
C GLU A 25 -22.45 -10.27 -8.74
N VAL A 26 -23.59 -10.87 -8.41
CA VAL A 26 -24.71 -10.21 -7.72
C VAL A 26 -24.30 -9.73 -6.31
N GLU A 27 -23.65 -10.59 -5.52
CA GLU A 27 -23.20 -10.24 -4.17
C GLU A 27 -22.18 -9.09 -4.19
N PHE A 28 -21.22 -9.11 -5.13
CA PHE A 28 -20.23 -8.06 -5.32
C PHE A 28 -20.86 -6.70 -5.66
N LEU A 29 -21.79 -6.68 -6.62
CA LEU A 29 -22.47 -5.44 -7.04
C LEU A 29 -23.41 -4.90 -5.94
N SER A 30 -24.12 -5.80 -5.24
CA SER A 30 -24.99 -5.45 -4.12
C SER A 30 -24.20 -4.83 -2.95
N THR A 31 -23.10 -5.48 -2.56
CA THR A 31 -22.19 -4.99 -1.51
C THR A 31 -21.58 -3.64 -1.88
N SER A 32 -21.20 -3.46 -3.14
CA SER A 32 -20.67 -2.18 -3.65
C SER A 32 -21.68 -1.04 -3.53
N ILE A 33 -22.96 -1.28 -3.88
CA ILE A 33 -24.03 -0.28 -3.69
C ILE A 33 -24.27 -0.01 -2.20
N ALA A 34 -24.24 -1.03 -1.33
CA ALA A 34 -24.41 -0.84 0.11
C ALA A 34 -23.31 0.05 0.71
N GLN A 35 -22.05 -0.16 0.33
CA GLN A 35 -20.92 0.68 0.75
C GLN A 35 -21.06 2.13 0.26
N LEU A 36 -21.43 2.34 -1.01
CA LEU A 36 -21.66 3.69 -1.56
C LEU A 36 -22.78 4.43 -0.84
N LYS A 37 -23.86 3.75 -0.44
CA LYS A 37 -24.94 4.33 0.38
C LYS A 37 -24.44 4.78 1.75
N VAL A 38 -23.61 4.00 2.44
CA VAL A 38 -23.03 4.40 3.74
C VAL A 38 -22.20 5.69 3.62
N VAL A 39 -21.43 5.85 2.55
CA VAL A 39 -20.69 7.10 2.31
C VAL A 39 -21.62 8.26 1.97
N GLN A 40 -22.67 8.02 1.18
CA GLN A 40 -23.67 9.04 0.85
C GLN A 40 -24.40 9.54 2.11
N THR A 41 -24.81 8.65 3.01
CA THR A 41 -25.46 9.01 4.28
C THR A 41 -24.60 9.98 5.08
N LYS A 42 -23.28 9.73 5.21
CA LYS A 42 -22.36 10.64 5.91
C LYS A 42 -22.32 12.05 5.32
N TYR A 43 -22.39 12.18 3.98
CA TYR A 43 -22.45 13.50 3.34
C TYR A 43 -23.81 14.18 3.51
N VAL A 44 -24.91 13.43 3.58
CA VAL A 44 -26.24 13.97 3.92
C VAL A 44 -26.25 14.47 5.37
N GLU A 45 -25.80 13.65 6.32
CA GLU A 45 -25.67 14.00 7.74
C GLU A 45 -24.80 15.25 7.93
N ALA A 46 -23.62 15.31 7.31
CA ALA A 46 -22.74 16.48 7.39
C ALA A 46 -23.40 17.76 6.85
N LYS A 47 -24.08 17.67 5.70
CA LYS A 47 -24.81 18.81 5.10
C LYS A 47 -25.98 19.25 5.98
N ASP A 48 -26.68 18.32 6.64
CA ASP A 48 -27.80 18.63 7.52
C ASP A 48 -27.32 19.21 8.87
N CYS A 49 -26.17 18.77 9.39
CA CYS A 49 -25.46 19.44 10.49
C CYS A 49 -25.11 20.90 10.14
N LEU A 50 -24.64 21.17 8.91
CA LEU A 50 -24.40 22.55 8.44
C LEU A 50 -25.67 23.39 8.27
N ASN A 51 -26.85 22.80 8.16
CA ASN A 51 -28.11 23.55 8.17
C ASN A 51 -28.51 23.97 9.59
N VAL A 52 -28.12 23.20 10.61
CA VAL A 52 -28.24 23.58 12.02
C VAL A 52 -27.18 24.62 12.42
N LEU A 53 -26.05 24.68 11.70
CA LEU A 53 -24.97 25.64 11.92
C LEU A 53 -25.34 27.04 11.40
N ASN A 54 -25.65 27.97 12.31
CA ASN A 54 -25.98 29.37 11.99
C ASN A 54 -25.79 30.28 13.21
N LYS A 55 -25.73 31.61 13.01
CA LYS A 55 -25.39 32.60 14.05
C LYS A 55 -26.23 32.55 15.33
N SER A 56 -27.42 31.93 15.32
CA SER A 56 -28.21 31.74 16.54
C SER A 56 -27.65 30.67 17.50
N ASN A 57 -26.59 29.95 17.10
CA ASN A 57 -25.96 28.89 17.90
C ASN A 57 -24.52 29.19 18.35
N GLU A 58 -23.95 30.33 17.95
CA GLU A 58 -22.67 30.81 18.50
C GLU A 58 -22.73 30.91 20.03
N GLY A 59 -21.65 30.48 20.69
CA GLY A 59 -21.53 30.45 22.15
C GLY A 59 -22.33 29.36 22.87
N LYS A 60 -23.15 28.56 22.17
CA LYS A 60 -23.83 27.40 22.78
C LYS A 60 -22.83 26.29 23.11
N GLU A 61 -23.14 25.52 24.16
CA GLU A 61 -22.38 24.33 24.51
C GLU A 61 -22.75 23.16 23.58
N LEU A 62 -21.72 22.41 23.17
CA LEU A 62 -21.82 21.25 22.31
C LEU A 62 -20.98 20.11 22.90
N LEU A 63 -21.50 18.89 22.87
CA LEU A 63 -20.76 17.68 23.24
C LEU A 63 -20.11 17.09 21.98
N VAL A 64 -18.78 17.16 21.90
CA VAL A 64 -18.01 16.62 20.78
C VAL A 64 -17.42 15.26 21.19
N PRO A 65 -17.53 14.20 20.37
CA PRO A 65 -16.90 12.92 20.68
C PRO A 65 -15.37 13.07 20.67
N LEU A 66 -14.74 12.77 21.80
CA LEU A 66 -13.28 12.69 21.93
C LEU A 66 -12.79 11.27 21.58
N THR A 67 -13.58 10.25 21.93
CA THR A 67 -13.35 8.84 21.58
C THR A 67 -14.70 8.16 21.27
N SER A 68 -14.69 6.88 20.94
CA SER A 68 -15.90 6.08 20.67
C SER A 68 -16.90 6.00 21.84
N SER A 69 -16.49 6.31 23.07
CA SER A 69 -17.34 6.25 24.27
C SER A 69 -17.17 7.45 25.20
N MET A 70 -16.47 8.52 24.79
CA MET A 70 -16.24 9.72 25.59
C MET A 70 -16.57 10.98 24.80
N TYR A 71 -17.30 11.89 25.42
CA TYR A 71 -17.64 13.21 24.88
C TYR A 71 -17.04 14.30 25.76
N VAL A 72 -16.55 15.38 25.13
CA VAL A 72 -16.05 16.57 25.79
C VAL A 72 -17.00 17.75 25.53
N PRO A 73 -17.38 18.53 26.56
CA PRO A 73 -18.13 19.76 26.36
C PRO A 73 -17.20 20.87 25.84
N GLY A 74 -17.65 21.57 24.80
CA GLY A 74 -17.01 22.76 24.25
C GLY A 74 -18.03 23.84 23.92
N LYS A 75 -17.58 25.06 23.62
CA LYS A 75 -18.43 26.15 23.13
C LYS A 75 -18.22 26.37 21.65
N LEU A 76 -19.31 26.50 20.91
CA LEU A 76 -19.28 26.70 19.47
C LEU A 76 -18.85 28.14 19.14
N HIS A 77 -17.76 28.27 18.39
CA HIS A 77 -17.22 29.54 17.89
C HIS A 77 -16.93 29.40 16.40
N ASP A 78 -17.22 30.46 15.64
CA ASP A 78 -17.25 30.51 14.17
C ASP A 78 -18.23 29.50 13.55
N VAL A 79 -19.29 30.03 12.93
CA VAL A 79 -20.31 29.26 12.20
C VAL A 79 -20.22 29.49 10.69
N GLU A 80 -19.37 30.41 10.25
CA GLU A 80 -19.21 30.77 8.84
C GLU A 80 -18.10 29.93 8.19
N HIS A 81 -17.06 29.55 8.94
CA HIS A 81 -15.94 28.74 8.44
C HIS A 81 -16.00 27.31 8.99
N VAL A 82 -15.85 26.34 8.09
CA VAL A 82 -15.85 24.91 8.41
C VAL A 82 -14.76 24.16 7.68
N LEU A 83 -14.26 23.10 8.31
CA LEU A 83 -13.19 22.28 7.77
C LEU A 83 -13.76 21.09 6.99
N ILE A 84 -13.40 20.97 5.70
CA ILE A 84 -13.88 19.92 4.80
C ILE A 84 -12.74 18.96 4.46
N ASP A 85 -12.90 17.67 4.77
CA ASP A 85 -12.06 16.60 4.20
C ASP A 85 -12.40 16.44 2.72
N VAL A 86 -11.41 16.72 1.85
CA VAL A 86 -11.56 16.58 0.40
C VAL A 86 -11.08 15.21 -0.12
N GLY A 87 -10.50 14.39 0.76
CA GLY A 87 -9.86 13.10 0.48
C GLY A 87 -8.35 13.16 0.70
N THR A 88 -7.70 11.98 0.68
CA THR A 88 -6.23 11.83 0.82
C THR A 88 -5.62 12.43 2.10
N GLY A 89 -6.43 12.66 3.14
CA GLY A 89 -5.99 13.26 4.41
C GLY A 89 -5.83 14.78 4.37
N TYR A 90 -6.34 15.44 3.32
CA TYR A 90 -6.31 16.90 3.19
C TYR A 90 -7.61 17.53 3.67
N TYR A 91 -7.46 18.50 4.56
CA TYR A 91 -8.54 19.34 5.04
C TYR A 91 -8.44 20.72 4.40
N VAL A 92 -9.57 21.24 3.93
CA VAL A 92 -9.68 22.57 3.31
C VAL A 92 -10.73 23.36 4.08
N GLU A 93 -10.34 24.53 4.57
CA GLU A 93 -11.25 25.50 5.17
C GLU A 93 -12.16 26.12 4.09
N LYS A 94 -13.46 26.15 4.36
CA LYS A 94 -14.51 26.61 3.45
C LYS A 94 -15.58 27.39 4.19
N THR A 95 -16.28 28.26 3.47
CA THR A 95 -17.51 28.83 4.01
C THR A 95 -18.56 27.74 4.19
N ALA A 96 -19.49 27.92 5.14
CA ALA A 96 -20.58 26.98 5.38
C ALA A 96 -21.46 26.74 4.12
N GLU A 97 -21.59 27.73 3.25
CA GLU A 97 -22.30 27.60 1.96
C GLU A 97 -21.47 26.84 0.91
N ASP A 98 -20.18 27.16 0.73
CA ASP A 98 -19.28 26.38 -0.15
C ASP A 98 -19.23 24.90 0.26
N ALA A 99 -19.31 24.63 1.57
CA ALA A 99 -19.33 23.31 2.15
C ALA A 99 -20.64 22.55 1.86
N LYS A 100 -21.80 23.22 1.96
CA LYS A 100 -23.10 22.65 1.53
C LYS A 100 -23.07 22.28 0.04
N ASP A 101 -22.53 23.14 -0.82
CA ASP A 101 -22.37 22.90 -2.25
C ASP A 101 -21.34 21.79 -2.56
N PHE A 102 -20.29 21.65 -1.76
CA PHE A 102 -19.37 20.52 -1.84
C PHE A 102 -20.08 19.20 -1.50
N PHE A 103 -20.78 19.13 -0.36
CA PHE A 103 -21.51 17.92 0.02
C PHE A 103 -22.62 17.57 -0.97
N LYS A 104 -23.38 18.57 -1.47
CA LYS A 104 -24.36 18.32 -2.53
C LYS A 104 -23.73 17.71 -3.78
N ARG A 105 -22.62 18.26 -4.29
CA ARG A 105 -21.91 17.69 -5.45
C ARG A 105 -21.38 16.28 -5.19
N LYS A 106 -20.93 15.96 -3.97
CA LYS A 106 -20.51 14.60 -3.58
C LYS A 106 -21.67 13.63 -3.49
N ILE A 107 -22.82 14.04 -2.93
CA ILE A 107 -24.06 13.25 -2.91
C ILE A 107 -24.51 12.94 -4.34
N ASP A 108 -24.60 13.95 -5.20
CA ASP A 108 -25.03 13.81 -6.60
C ASP A 108 -24.06 12.91 -7.39
N PHE A 109 -22.74 13.02 -7.14
CA PHE A 109 -21.74 12.13 -7.73
C PHE A 109 -21.93 10.67 -7.30
N LEU A 110 -22.15 10.40 -6.00
CA LEU A 110 -22.36 9.04 -5.50
C LEU A 110 -23.66 8.43 -6.03
N THR A 111 -24.76 9.21 -6.09
CA THR A 111 -26.01 8.80 -6.74
C THR A 111 -25.72 8.34 -8.17
N LYS A 112 -25.00 9.14 -8.96
CA LYS A 112 -24.68 8.84 -10.35
C LYS A 112 -23.74 7.64 -10.53
N GLN A 113 -22.94 7.25 -9.53
CA GLN A 113 -22.20 5.97 -9.60
C GLN A 113 -23.10 4.78 -9.27
N MET A 114 -23.98 4.89 -8.25
CA MET A 114 -24.94 3.84 -7.94
C MET A 114 -25.91 3.58 -9.11
N GLU A 115 -26.40 4.64 -9.76
CA GLU A 115 -27.26 4.56 -10.97
C GLU A 115 -26.61 3.84 -12.15
N LYS A 116 -25.27 3.81 -12.25
CA LYS A 116 -24.57 3.01 -13.29
C LYS A 116 -24.49 1.53 -12.94
N ILE A 117 -24.38 1.21 -11.65
CA ILE A 117 -24.22 -0.16 -11.15
C ILE A 117 -25.58 -0.86 -11.10
N GLN A 118 -26.65 -0.13 -10.82
CA GLN A 118 -27.97 -0.69 -10.59
C GLN A 118 -28.59 -1.42 -11.80
N PRO A 119 -28.45 -0.96 -13.06
CA PRO A 119 -28.86 -1.72 -14.24
C PRO A 119 -28.09 -3.04 -14.39
N ALA A 120 -26.77 -3.04 -14.16
CA ALA A 120 -25.96 -4.26 -14.23
C ALA A 120 -26.35 -5.27 -13.14
N LEU A 121 -26.67 -4.80 -11.93
CA LEU A 121 -27.20 -5.66 -10.86
C LEU A 121 -28.58 -6.25 -11.25
N GLN A 122 -29.45 -5.48 -11.90
CA GLN A 122 -30.75 -5.95 -12.38
C GLN A 122 -30.62 -6.97 -13.52
N GLU A 123 -29.71 -6.74 -14.48
CA GLU A 123 -29.38 -7.66 -15.56
C GLU A 123 -28.87 -9.00 -15.01
N LYS A 124 -27.96 -8.97 -14.02
CA LYS A 124 -27.43 -10.18 -13.38
C LYS A 124 -28.47 -10.93 -12.54
N HIS A 125 -29.38 -10.22 -11.88
CA HIS A 125 -30.54 -10.84 -11.23
C HIS A 125 -31.50 -11.50 -12.22
N ALA A 126 -31.74 -10.90 -13.38
CA ALA A 126 -32.59 -11.48 -14.43
C ALA A 126 -31.94 -12.74 -15.03
N MET A 127 -30.66 -12.68 -15.42
CA MET A 127 -29.89 -13.83 -15.90
C MET A 127 -29.94 -15.01 -14.91
N LYS A 128 -29.86 -14.74 -13.59
CA LYS A 128 -29.99 -15.77 -12.56
C LYS A 128 -31.39 -16.39 -12.48
N GLN A 129 -32.45 -15.64 -12.80
CA GLN A 129 -33.84 -16.13 -12.75
C GLN A 129 -34.20 -16.97 -13.98
N ASP A 130 -33.62 -16.67 -15.13
CA ASP A 130 -33.82 -17.43 -16.37
C ASP A 130 -33.15 -18.83 -16.35
N ASP A 131 -32.25 -19.10 -15.38
CA ASP A 131 -31.59 -20.39 -15.15
C ASP A 131 -32.41 -21.39 -14.28
N GLU A 132 -33.56 -20.99 -13.72
CA GLU A 132 -34.43 -21.90 -12.93
C GLU A 132 -35.49 -22.56 -13.85
N PRO A 133 -35.46 -23.89 -14.07
CA PRO A 133 -36.41 -24.54 -14.97
C PRO A 133 -37.84 -24.53 -14.40
N GLU A 134 -38.81 -24.12 -15.22
CA GLU A 134 -40.24 -24.17 -14.89
C GLU A 134 -40.69 -25.61 -14.58
N ASN A 135 -40.87 -25.91 -13.29
CA ASN A 135 -41.44 -27.18 -12.86
C ASN A 135 -42.95 -27.22 -13.16
N SER A 136 -43.30 -27.66 -14.37
CA SER A 136 -44.68 -27.73 -14.85
C SER A 136 -45.12 -29.18 -15.18
N ALA A 137 -46.34 -29.51 -14.76
CA ALA A 137 -47.15 -30.66 -15.18
C ALA A 137 -46.64 -32.10 -14.87
N ALA A 138 -46.85 -32.54 -13.63
CA ALA A 138 -47.20 -33.95 -13.37
C ALA A 138 -48.73 -34.08 -13.26
N ASN A 139 -49.41 -34.38 -14.37
CA ASN A 139 -50.86 -34.55 -14.44
C ASN A 139 -51.20 -36.03 -14.65
N SER A 140 -51.82 -36.66 -13.65
CA SER A 140 -52.24 -38.08 -13.71
C SER A 140 -53.63 -38.24 -13.06
N PRO A 141 -54.64 -38.80 -13.76
CA PRO A 141 -55.99 -38.90 -13.24
C PRO A 141 -56.20 -40.19 -12.43
N GLY A 142 -56.75 -40.09 -11.21
CA GLY A 142 -57.08 -41.28 -10.42
C GLY A 142 -57.79 -41.01 -9.08
N SER A 143 -58.96 -41.62 -8.91
CA SER A 143 -59.73 -41.80 -7.65
C SER A 143 -60.11 -40.57 -6.81
N THR A 144 -61.39 -40.24 -6.92
CA THR A 144 -62.23 -39.47 -5.98
C THR A 144 -62.20 -39.97 -4.52
N SER A 145 -62.13 -39.06 -3.54
CA SER A 145 -62.98 -39.09 -2.31
C SER A 145 -62.84 -37.82 -1.43
N GLY A 146 -63.95 -37.13 -1.18
CA GLY A 146 -64.23 -36.44 0.10
C GLY A 146 -63.60 -35.07 0.45
N TYR A 147 -64.39 -33.98 0.27
CA TYR A 147 -64.61 -32.83 1.18
C TYR A 147 -63.61 -32.58 2.33
N CYS A 148 -63.09 -31.38 2.64
CA CYS A 148 -63.28 -29.99 2.15
C CYS A 148 -62.08 -29.12 2.68
N GLN A 149 -61.97 -27.77 2.65
CA GLN A 149 -62.88 -26.65 2.34
C GLN A 149 -62.14 -25.46 1.64
N GLY A 150 -62.31 -24.19 2.07
CA GLY A 150 -61.67 -22.98 1.52
C GLY A 150 -60.29 -22.66 2.17
N LEU A 151 -59.25 -22.12 1.50
CA LEU A 151 -59.11 -21.30 0.27
C LEU A 151 -59.57 -19.83 0.42
N ILE A 152 -58.75 -18.92 -0.16
CA ILE A 152 -58.95 -17.48 -0.51
C ILE A 152 -58.40 -16.42 0.48
N THR A 153 -57.76 -15.29 0.10
CA THR A 153 -56.78 -14.88 -0.96
C THR A 153 -56.31 -13.43 -0.60
N CYS A 154 -55.12 -12.98 -1.06
CA CYS A 154 -54.73 -11.56 -1.26
C CYS A 154 -54.59 -10.67 0.01
N PHE A 155 -53.62 -9.75 0.10
CA PHE A 155 -53.56 -8.56 -0.76
C PHE A 155 -52.16 -7.95 -0.96
N ARG A 156 -52.08 -6.96 -1.85
CA ARG A 156 -50.88 -6.35 -2.42
C ARG A 156 -50.78 -4.87 -2.01
N ASN A 157 -49.60 -4.45 -1.55
CA ASN A 157 -49.04 -3.08 -1.59
C ASN A 157 -49.66 -1.88 -0.83
N ARG A 158 -48.73 -1.15 -0.21
CA ARG A 158 -48.55 0.33 -0.13
C ARG A 158 -49.12 1.18 1.02
N THR A 159 -48.13 1.85 1.65
CA THR A 159 -48.04 3.27 2.08
C THR A 159 -48.69 3.76 3.38
N GLU A 160 -48.07 4.82 3.91
CA GLU A 160 -48.38 5.61 5.12
C GLU A 160 -48.05 4.91 6.45
N GLY A 161 -47.46 5.55 7.49
CA GLY A 161 -46.93 6.91 7.59
C GLY A 161 -47.55 7.70 8.76
N ALA A 162 -47.11 7.48 10.00
CA ALA A 162 -47.51 8.32 11.15
C ALA A 162 -46.50 8.29 12.31
N CYS A 163 -46.19 9.49 12.83
CA CYS A 163 -45.61 9.67 14.16
C CYS A 163 -46.61 9.27 15.25
N PHE A 164 -46.12 8.88 16.44
CA PHE A 164 -46.84 9.18 17.67
C PHE A 164 -45.92 9.74 18.76
N ARG A 165 -46.36 10.84 19.35
CA ARG A 165 -45.76 11.43 20.56
C ARG A 165 -46.17 10.62 21.78
N GLY A 166 -45.37 10.69 22.84
CA GLY A 166 -45.62 9.93 24.06
C GLY A 166 -46.82 10.41 24.88
N LEU A 167 -47.24 9.52 25.78
CA LEU A 167 -48.04 9.82 26.97
C LEU A 167 -47.32 9.18 28.16
N GLY A 168 -46.94 9.99 29.15
CA GLY A 168 -46.62 9.47 30.47
C GLY A 168 -47.88 9.51 31.33
N LEU A 169 -48.02 8.58 32.28
CA LEU A 169 -48.65 8.85 33.57
C LEU A 169 -48.30 7.77 34.62
N CYS A 170 -47.90 8.28 35.78
CA CYS A 170 -47.68 7.66 37.09
C CYS A 170 -48.20 6.25 37.41
N GLY A 171 -47.43 5.54 38.26
CA GLY A 171 -48.04 4.99 39.48
C GLY A 171 -47.36 3.84 40.22
N ARG A 172 -46.43 4.15 41.16
CA ARG A 172 -46.02 3.34 42.34
C ARG A 172 -45.36 1.96 42.04
N GLY A 173 -44.33 1.49 42.73
CA GLY A 173 -43.56 2.03 43.85
C GLY A 173 -43.37 0.98 44.95
N PHE A 174 -42.14 0.49 45.16
CA PHE A 174 -41.74 -0.23 46.37
C PHE A 174 -40.25 0.03 46.69
N LEU A 175 -39.95 0.32 47.96
CA LEU A 175 -38.58 0.50 48.45
C LEU A 175 -37.98 -0.84 48.89
N HIS A 176 -36.65 -0.96 48.81
CA HIS A 176 -35.85 -1.30 50.00
C HIS A 176 -34.46 -0.67 49.96
N SER A 177 -33.79 -0.63 51.12
CA SER A 177 -32.78 0.38 51.46
C SER A 177 -31.36 -0.14 51.67
N GLY A 178 -30.35 0.70 51.37
CA GLY A 178 -28.96 0.50 51.81
C GLY A 178 -28.22 1.83 51.98
N LYS A 179 -28.27 2.42 53.18
CA LYS A 179 -27.51 3.65 53.52
C LYS A 179 -26.09 3.32 53.97
N ARG A 180 -25.11 4.13 53.57
CA ARG A 180 -24.12 4.75 54.49
C ARG A 180 -23.53 6.03 53.85
N ARG A 181 -23.29 7.03 54.69
CA ARG A 181 -22.85 8.39 54.32
C ARG A 181 -21.98 8.89 55.47
N VAL A 182 -20.78 9.40 55.18
CA VAL A 182 -19.94 10.14 56.14
C VAL A 182 -19.30 11.32 55.41
N LEU A 183 -19.39 12.52 55.99
CA LEU A 183 -18.70 13.74 55.54
C LEU A 183 -17.29 13.78 56.15
N LEU A 184 -16.42 14.66 55.65
CA LEU A 184 -15.83 15.75 56.46
C LEU A 184 -15.08 16.78 55.60
N HIS A 185 -15.01 18.02 56.10
CA HIS A 185 -14.28 19.18 55.56
C HIS A 185 -12.94 19.38 56.36
N PRO A 186 -12.06 20.37 56.07
CA PRO A 186 -10.61 20.11 56.07
C PRO A 186 -9.75 20.92 57.06
N GLY A 187 -8.46 20.54 57.14
CA GLY A 187 -7.32 21.35 57.64
C GLY A 187 -6.68 20.84 58.94
N PRO A 188 -5.46 21.30 59.33
CA PRO A 188 -4.49 22.12 58.59
C PRO A 188 -3.03 21.53 58.59
N PHE A 189 -2.07 22.35 58.14
CA PHE A 189 -0.60 22.20 58.10
C PHE A 189 0.11 21.51 59.29
N GLU A 190 1.24 20.83 59.01
CA GLU A 190 2.55 21.22 59.59
C GLU A 190 3.77 20.68 58.78
N GLU A 191 4.91 21.35 58.92
CA GLU A 191 6.15 21.11 58.14
C GLU A 191 7.11 20.08 58.78
N ARG A 192 7.96 19.46 57.94
CA ARG A 192 9.38 19.27 58.28
C ARG A 192 10.21 19.02 57.01
N GLY A 193 11.19 19.89 56.74
CA GLY A 193 12.07 19.79 55.57
C GLY A 193 13.55 19.60 55.92
N SER A 194 14.37 19.38 54.90
CA SER A 194 15.82 19.66 54.90
C SER A 194 16.38 19.78 53.47
N LYS A 195 16.56 21.05 53.03
CA LYS A 195 17.82 21.69 52.59
C LYS A 195 18.95 20.81 52.01
N PHE A 196 19.76 21.23 51.01
CA PHE A 196 19.83 22.42 50.12
C PHE A 196 20.90 22.16 49.03
N CYS A 197 20.78 22.75 47.83
CA CYS A 197 21.79 23.63 47.20
C CYS A 197 21.42 24.01 45.74
N ALA A 198 21.90 25.15 45.25
CA ALA A 198 21.24 25.92 44.19
C ALA A 198 22.14 26.29 42.98
N GLY A 199 21.53 26.58 41.82
CA GLY A 199 22.21 26.78 40.53
C GLY A 199 21.56 27.75 39.53
N ARG A 200 21.27 29.00 39.94
CA ARG A 200 21.15 30.24 39.11
C ARG A 200 20.04 30.38 38.03
N ARG A 201 19.10 31.28 38.35
CA ARG A 201 18.56 32.42 37.56
C ARG A 201 17.94 32.20 36.16
N ALA A 202 16.62 32.42 36.08
CA ALA A 202 15.90 32.82 34.87
C ALA A 202 15.77 34.36 34.76
N LEU A 203 15.60 34.88 33.53
CA LEU A 203 15.08 36.21 33.22
C LEU A 203 14.08 36.11 32.03
N PRO A 204 13.10 37.02 31.90
CA PRO A 204 11.88 36.76 31.14
C PRO A 204 11.94 37.16 29.66
N ALA A 205 11.08 36.54 28.85
CA ALA A 205 10.87 36.86 27.45
C ALA A 205 10.22 38.23 27.24
N ARG A 206 10.58 38.91 26.14
CA ARG A 206 9.90 40.11 25.62
C ARG A 206 8.96 39.74 24.46
N PRO A 207 7.82 40.43 24.30
CA PRO A 207 6.94 40.23 23.15
C PRO A 207 7.51 40.89 21.88
N VAL A 208 7.29 40.26 20.73
CA VAL A 208 7.52 40.86 19.41
C VAL A 208 6.18 41.33 18.85
N VAL A 209 6.12 42.62 18.50
CA VAL A 209 4.99 43.26 17.82
C VAL A 209 5.09 42.98 16.32
N VAL A 210 3.97 42.61 15.69
CA VAL A 210 3.85 42.53 14.22
C VAL A 210 3.02 43.73 13.75
N GLU A 211 3.67 44.68 13.09
CA GLU A 211 2.98 45.80 12.43
C GLU A 211 2.32 45.34 11.12
N THR A 212 1.09 45.81 10.88
CA THR A 212 0.36 45.59 9.62
C THR A 212 0.49 46.79 8.69
N ALA A 213 1.18 46.64 7.56
CA ALA A 213 1.42 47.73 6.61
C ALA A 213 0.38 47.78 5.46
N GLY A 214 -0.56 48.74 5.57
CA GLY A 214 -0.86 49.72 4.51
C GLY A 214 -1.24 49.28 3.09
N LYS A 215 -2.53 49.43 2.74
CA LYS A 215 -3.07 49.47 1.37
C LYS A 215 -2.39 50.53 0.47
N ARG A 216 -2.28 50.27 -0.84
CA ARG A 216 -2.35 51.32 -1.89
C ARG A 216 -2.88 50.75 -3.23
N LYS A 217 -3.50 51.60 -4.06
CA LYS A 217 -4.25 51.30 -5.30
C LYS A 217 -3.62 51.98 -6.53
N TRP A 218 -4.10 51.57 -7.72
CA TRP A 218 -3.95 52.19 -9.06
C TRP A 218 -2.60 51.94 -9.77
N GLY A 219 -2.53 51.64 -11.08
CA GLY A 219 -3.59 51.41 -12.07
C GLY A 219 -3.07 50.93 -13.45
N LEU A 220 -3.99 50.45 -14.30
CA LEU A 220 -3.82 50.16 -15.74
C LEU A 220 -4.24 51.41 -16.56
N PRO A 221 -3.77 51.66 -17.81
CA PRO A 221 -4.10 50.80 -18.98
C PRO A 221 -3.11 50.74 -20.16
N GLY A 222 -3.34 49.81 -21.10
CA GLY A 222 -2.70 49.81 -22.43
C GLY A 222 -2.94 48.54 -23.27
N ARG A 223 -3.86 48.59 -24.25
CA ARG A 223 -4.04 47.57 -25.31
C ARG A 223 -3.23 47.97 -26.56
N PHE A 224 -2.80 47.02 -27.40
CA PHE A 224 -2.92 47.12 -28.87
C PHE A 224 -2.80 45.75 -29.59
N LEU A 225 -3.11 45.71 -30.89
CA LEU A 225 -3.61 44.54 -31.66
C LEU A 225 -2.59 43.74 -32.52
N PHE A 226 -2.92 42.45 -32.70
CA PHE A 226 -2.86 41.56 -33.89
C PHE A 226 -2.03 41.89 -35.17
N ARG A 227 -1.29 40.87 -35.64
CA ARG A 227 -1.18 40.32 -37.02
C ARG A 227 -0.32 39.03 -36.94
N VAL A 228 -0.68 37.81 -37.36
CA VAL A 228 -1.21 37.23 -38.62
C VAL A 228 -0.29 37.41 -39.85
N GLY A 229 0.24 36.27 -40.35
CA GLY A 229 1.01 36.08 -41.59
C GLY A 229 1.87 34.81 -41.49
N ALA A 230 1.45 33.61 -41.89
CA ALA A 230 1.27 33.10 -43.27
C ALA A 230 2.58 32.65 -43.96
N LEU A 231 2.73 31.32 -44.09
CA LEU A 231 3.51 30.57 -45.10
C LEU A 231 2.91 30.82 -46.53
N PRO A 232 3.39 30.24 -47.67
CA PRO A 232 4.42 29.20 -47.93
C PRO A 232 5.33 29.61 -49.16
N PRO A 233 5.70 28.77 -50.17
CA PRO A 233 6.06 27.34 -50.29
C PRO A 233 7.40 27.03 -51.05
N HIS A 234 7.72 25.72 -51.18
CA HIS A 234 8.07 24.97 -52.42
C HIS A 234 9.48 24.39 -52.69
N ARG A 235 9.44 23.06 -53.03
CA ARG A 235 10.33 22.24 -53.91
C ARG A 235 11.76 21.96 -53.40
N GLY A 236 12.42 20.83 -53.72
CA GLY A 236 12.04 19.65 -54.52
C GLY A 236 13.23 19.11 -55.35
N SER A 237 13.27 17.80 -55.65
CA SER A 237 14.38 17.03 -56.31
C SER A 237 15.68 16.87 -55.48
N CYS A 238 16.46 15.77 -55.45
CA CYS A 238 16.65 14.50 -56.18
C CYS A 238 18.06 14.38 -56.84
N MET A 239 18.64 13.17 -56.75
CA MET A 239 19.77 12.57 -57.52
C MET A 239 21.26 12.90 -57.22
N GLY A 240 22.11 11.86 -57.39
CA GLY A 240 23.58 11.90 -57.53
C GLY A 240 24.38 11.49 -56.29
N HIS A 241 24.66 10.22 -55.93
CA HIS A 241 25.23 9.04 -56.63
C HIS A 241 26.77 9.05 -56.84
N ARG A 242 27.43 7.95 -56.41
CA ARG A 242 28.86 7.55 -56.55
C ARG A 242 29.81 8.13 -55.45
N PHE A 243 30.90 7.48 -55.01
CA PHE A 243 31.67 6.34 -55.55
C PHE A 243 32.12 5.29 -54.50
N LEU A 244 32.34 4.07 -54.99
CA LEU A 244 32.92 2.85 -54.39
C LEU A 244 34.02 2.97 -53.29
N ARG A 245 33.98 2.04 -52.32
CA ARG A 245 34.90 0.88 -52.25
C ARG A 245 34.36 -0.20 -51.31
N GLY A 246 34.49 -1.47 -51.69
CA GLY A 246 34.00 -2.61 -50.91
C GLY A 246 35.10 -3.42 -50.24
N SER A 247 34.70 -4.32 -49.35
CA SER A 247 35.41 -5.57 -49.07
C SER A 247 34.38 -6.70 -48.93
N LEU A 248 34.82 -7.94 -49.13
CA LEU A 248 33.97 -9.08 -49.45
C LEU A 248 33.75 -10.02 -48.24
N SER A 249 32.59 -10.68 -48.22
CA SER A 249 32.32 -11.99 -47.60
C SER A 249 32.67 -12.24 -46.12
N LEU A 250 31.62 -12.51 -45.32
CA LEU A 250 31.30 -13.91 -45.01
C LEU A 250 29.80 -14.07 -44.71
N LEU A 251 29.15 -15.06 -45.33
CA LEU A 251 27.71 -15.31 -45.21
C LEU A 251 27.45 -16.42 -44.19
N LEU A 252 26.78 -16.11 -43.07
CA LEU A 252 26.18 -17.10 -42.18
C LEU A 252 24.67 -16.86 -42.10
N LEU A 253 23.92 -17.73 -42.77
CA LEU A 253 22.46 -17.72 -42.83
C LEU A 253 21.86 -18.19 -41.49
N LEU A 254 21.38 -17.25 -40.67
CA LEU A 254 20.49 -17.58 -39.56
C LEU A 254 19.06 -17.81 -40.09
N PRO A 255 18.37 -18.89 -39.68
CA PRO A 255 17.01 -19.17 -40.12
C PRO A 255 15.98 -18.24 -39.46
N PRO A 256 14.81 -18.01 -40.09
CA PRO A 256 13.80 -17.09 -39.58
C PRO A 256 13.09 -17.64 -38.31
N PRO A 257 12.52 -16.77 -37.46
CA PRO A 257 11.87 -17.19 -36.22
C PRO A 257 10.59 -17.97 -36.51
N ARG A 258 10.53 -19.22 -36.04
CA ARG A 258 9.30 -20.01 -36.07
C ARG A 258 8.31 -19.49 -35.03
N ARG A 259 7.13 -19.06 -35.49
CA ARG A 259 5.94 -18.89 -34.65
C ARG A 259 5.35 -20.27 -34.32
N SER A 260 5.11 -20.53 -33.03
CA SER A 260 4.36 -21.69 -32.50
C SER A 260 3.96 -21.38 -31.04
N PRO A 261 2.91 -22.00 -30.48
CA PRO A 261 1.74 -21.22 -30.04
C PRO A 261 1.62 -21.05 -28.51
N HIS A 262 0.62 -20.29 -28.07
CA HIS A 262 0.14 -20.32 -26.68
C HIS A 262 -0.17 -21.76 -26.26
N LEU A 263 0.56 -22.26 -25.26
CA LEU A 263 0.28 -23.55 -24.63
C LEU A 263 0.03 -23.33 -23.13
N LYS A 264 -1.25 -23.44 -22.73
CA LYS A 264 -1.57 -23.69 -21.31
C LYS A 264 -0.94 -25.04 -20.96
N ARG A 265 0.00 -25.06 -20.02
CA ARG A 265 0.55 -26.32 -19.49
C ARG A 265 0.11 -26.48 -18.03
N SER A 266 -0.77 -27.43 -17.80
CA SER A 266 -1.04 -27.98 -16.47
C SER A 266 0.24 -28.58 -15.89
N LEU A 267 0.34 -28.57 -14.55
CA LEU A 267 1.40 -29.25 -13.81
C LEU A 267 1.24 -30.78 -13.95
N GLU A 268 1.74 -31.35 -15.04
CA GLU A 268 2.00 -32.78 -15.14
C GLU A 268 3.33 -33.10 -14.44
N SER A 269 3.27 -34.01 -13.49
CA SER A 269 4.39 -34.41 -12.63
C SER A 269 5.45 -35.19 -13.40
N VAL A 270 6.68 -34.67 -13.41
CA VAL A 270 7.86 -35.44 -13.82
C VAL A 270 8.24 -36.38 -12.67
N PRO A 271 8.43 -37.70 -12.89
CA PRO A 271 8.81 -38.61 -11.81
C PRO A 271 10.27 -38.36 -11.42
N LEU A 272 10.49 -37.87 -10.19
CA LEU A 272 11.83 -37.80 -9.61
C LEU A 272 12.43 -39.20 -9.44
N SER A 273 13.72 -39.33 -9.75
CA SER A 273 14.47 -40.57 -9.58
C SER A 273 14.36 -41.10 -8.16
N LYS A 274 13.89 -42.35 -8.01
CA LYS A 274 13.76 -43.01 -6.71
C LYS A 274 15.13 -43.32 -6.12
N ARG A 275 15.68 -42.41 -5.32
CA ARG A 275 16.72 -42.75 -4.35
C ARG A 275 16.16 -43.82 -3.38
N PRO A 276 16.99 -44.76 -2.89
CA PRO A 276 16.52 -45.83 -2.04
C PRO A 276 15.91 -45.27 -0.75
N ARG A 277 14.81 -45.88 -0.28
CA ARG A 277 14.23 -45.57 1.03
C ARG A 277 15.26 -45.87 2.11
N SER A 278 15.87 -44.83 2.67
CA SER A 278 16.46 -44.88 4.01
C SER A 278 15.36 -45.16 5.04
N HIS A 279 15.78 -45.62 6.21
CA HIS A 279 14.91 -45.97 7.33
C HIS A 279 13.79 -44.93 7.59
N LEU A 280 12.64 -45.42 8.06
CA LEU A 280 11.58 -44.62 8.68
C LEU A 280 12.11 -43.97 9.98
N MET A 281 12.89 -42.90 9.84
CA MET A 281 13.10 -41.92 10.90
C MET A 281 11.78 -41.17 11.10
N ALA A 282 11.50 -40.77 12.34
CA ALA A 282 10.40 -39.84 12.61
C ALA A 282 10.65 -38.52 11.84
N PRO A 283 9.59 -37.78 11.45
CA PRO A 283 9.79 -36.43 10.91
C PRO A 283 10.51 -35.57 11.97
N PRO A 284 11.44 -34.70 11.57
CA PRO A 284 12.14 -33.82 12.50
C PRO A 284 11.16 -32.84 13.15
N ARG A 285 11.55 -32.25 14.27
CA ARG A 285 10.65 -31.54 15.17
C ARG A 285 11.19 -30.15 15.46
N ILE A 286 10.41 -29.13 15.10
CA ILE A 286 10.69 -27.71 15.36
C ILE A 286 9.93 -27.31 16.63
N GLY A 287 10.64 -27.08 17.72
CA GLY A 287 10.08 -26.57 18.97
C GLY A 287 9.88 -25.06 18.90
N THR A 288 8.73 -24.57 19.34
CA THR A 288 8.48 -23.14 19.58
C THR A 288 7.42 -22.97 20.66
N HIS A 289 7.11 -21.75 21.10
CA HIS A 289 6.19 -21.55 22.21
C HIS A 289 4.70 -21.70 21.84
N ASN A 290 3.86 -22.05 22.81
CA ASN A 290 2.39 -22.13 22.66
C ASN A 290 1.67 -20.82 23.03
N GLY A 291 0.36 -20.72 22.76
CA GLY A 291 -0.43 -19.53 23.08
C GLY A 291 -0.31 -18.44 22.01
N THR A 292 -0.49 -17.17 22.40
CA THR A 292 -0.31 -16.02 21.50
C THR A 292 1.00 -16.15 20.75
N PHE A 293 0.96 -15.94 19.44
CA PHE A 293 2.12 -16.03 18.55
C PHE A 293 2.42 -14.70 17.86
N HIS A 294 3.68 -14.52 17.49
CA HIS A 294 4.20 -13.34 16.83
C HIS A 294 4.49 -13.63 15.36
N CYS A 295 5.27 -12.75 14.72
CA CYS A 295 5.62 -12.89 13.32
C CYS A 295 6.96 -13.59 13.11
N ASP A 296 7.85 -13.53 14.10
CA ASP A 296 9.22 -14.00 13.99
C ASP A 296 9.29 -15.52 14.16
N GLU A 297 8.61 -16.11 15.14
CA GLU A 297 8.62 -17.56 15.36
C GLU A 297 7.77 -18.29 14.30
N ALA A 298 6.69 -17.64 13.83
CA ALA A 298 5.96 -18.04 12.63
C ALA A 298 6.85 -18.03 11.37
N LEU A 299 7.66 -16.98 11.17
CA LEU A 299 8.58 -16.88 10.04
C LEU A 299 9.74 -17.89 10.17
N ALA A 300 10.37 -18.00 11.33
CA ALA A 300 11.42 -18.97 11.64
C ALA A 300 10.98 -20.41 11.30
N CYS A 301 9.80 -20.82 11.77
CA CYS A 301 9.22 -22.12 11.43
C CYS A 301 8.98 -22.27 9.91
N ALA A 302 8.44 -21.24 9.26
CA ALA A 302 8.17 -21.25 7.82
C ALA A 302 9.45 -21.36 6.97
N LEU A 303 10.49 -20.60 7.31
CA LEU A 303 11.80 -20.61 6.63
C LEU A 303 12.47 -21.97 6.75
N LEU A 304 12.49 -22.57 7.95
CA LEU A 304 13.02 -23.91 8.17
C LEU A 304 12.29 -24.93 7.27
N ARG A 305 10.96 -24.89 7.22
CA ARG A 305 10.15 -25.81 6.41
C ARG A 305 10.27 -25.61 4.89
N LEU A 306 10.99 -24.60 4.40
CA LEU A 306 11.39 -24.50 3.00
C LEU A 306 12.64 -25.34 2.68
N LEU A 307 13.47 -25.67 3.68
CA LEU A 307 14.63 -26.55 3.52
C LEU A 307 14.19 -28.02 3.36
N PRO A 308 14.91 -28.84 2.57
CA PRO A 308 14.57 -30.25 2.36
C PRO A 308 14.58 -31.08 3.66
N GLU A 309 15.48 -30.75 4.59
CA GLU A 309 15.62 -31.47 5.86
C GLU A 309 14.45 -31.25 6.83
N TYR A 310 13.83 -30.06 6.86
CA TYR A 310 12.70 -29.75 7.75
C TYR A 310 11.35 -29.63 7.02
N ARG A 311 11.27 -29.91 5.71
CA ARG A 311 10.04 -29.78 4.90
C ARG A 311 8.80 -30.36 5.56
N ASP A 312 8.92 -31.60 6.01
CA ASP A 312 7.85 -32.39 6.61
C ASP A 312 7.92 -32.38 8.15
N ALA A 313 8.62 -31.40 8.75
CA ALA A 313 8.81 -31.31 10.18
C ALA A 313 7.51 -31.08 10.96
N GLU A 314 7.39 -31.73 12.12
CA GLU A 314 6.36 -31.46 13.11
C GLU A 314 6.68 -30.12 13.81
N ILE A 315 5.67 -29.25 13.93
CA ILE A 315 5.77 -28.05 14.78
C ILE A 315 5.27 -28.41 16.18
N VAL A 316 6.15 -28.30 17.17
CA VAL A 316 5.88 -28.65 18.57
C VAL A 316 5.74 -27.36 19.38
N ARG A 317 4.51 -26.89 19.55
CA ARG A 317 4.19 -25.66 20.31
C ARG A 317 4.07 -25.93 21.80
N THR A 318 5.09 -25.55 22.58
CA THR A 318 5.13 -25.77 24.04
C THR A 318 6.20 -24.91 24.74
N ARG A 319 6.06 -24.72 26.06
CA ARG A 319 7.12 -24.18 26.95
C ARG A 319 7.69 -25.24 27.90
N ASP A 320 7.35 -26.50 27.70
CA ASP A 320 7.81 -27.65 28.48
C ASP A 320 9.27 -28.00 28.12
N PRO A 321 10.25 -27.83 29.04
CA PRO A 321 11.66 -28.05 28.71
C PRO A 321 12.00 -29.47 28.28
N GLU A 322 11.29 -30.49 28.78
CA GLU A 322 11.54 -31.88 28.40
C GLU A 322 11.11 -32.15 26.96
N LYS A 323 9.98 -31.56 26.55
CA LYS A 323 9.51 -31.63 25.15
C LYS A 323 10.42 -30.83 24.21
N LEU A 324 10.87 -29.65 24.61
CA LEU A 324 11.81 -28.83 23.83
C LEU A 324 13.20 -29.51 23.70
N ALA A 325 13.66 -30.21 24.73
CA ALA A 325 14.87 -31.04 24.65
C ALA A 325 14.74 -32.19 23.62
N SER A 326 13.53 -32.68 23.37
CA SER A 326 13.22 -33.70 22.36
C SER A 326 12.99 -33.16 20.92
N CYS A 327 13.25 -31.88 20.68
CA CYS A 327 13.15 -31.26 19.35
C CYS A 327 14.53 -31.07 18.72
N ASP A 328 14.63 -31.35 17.41
CA ASP A 328 15.88 -31.25 16.63
C ASP A 328 16.37 -29.80 16.52
N ILE A 329 15.43 -28.85 16.48
CA ILE A 329 15.68 -27.41 16.45
C ILE A 329 14.61 -26.71 17.29
N VAL A 330 14.99 -25.64 18.01
CA VAL A 330 14.07 -24.85 18.83
C VAL A 330 14.25 -23.37 18.52
N VAL A 331 13.13 -22.68 18.32
CA VAL A 331 13.06 -21.25 18.00
C VAL A 331 12.14 -20.54 18.99
N ASP A 332 12.51 -19.33 19.41
CA ASP A 332 11.70 -18.44 20.26
C ASP A 332 11.33 -18.94 21.66
N VAL A 333 11.97 -20.01 22.12
CA VAL A 333 11.71 -20.58 23.43
C VAL A 333 12.89 -21.39 23.93
N GLY A 334 13.02 -21.49 25.26
CA GLY A 334 14.01 -22.35 25.93
C GLY A 334 15.07 -21.58 26.72
N GLY A 335 15.20 -20.26 26.50
CA GLY A 335 16.17 -19.42 27.21
C GLY A 335 17.62 -19.64 26.78
N GLU A 336 17.86 -20.14 25.56
CA GLU A 336 19.19 -20.51 25.06
C GLU A 336 19.35 -20.09 23.59
N TYR A 337 20.45 -19.38 23.30
CA TYR A 337 20.99 -19.23 21.94
C TYR A 337 22.28 -20.05 21.82
N ASP A 338 22.21 -21.16 21.08
CA ASP A 338 23.35 -22.00 20.74
C ASP A 338 23.15 -22.58 19.32
N PRO A 339 23.85 -22.03 18.31
CA PRO A 339 23.79 -22.53 16.93
C PRO A 339 24.28 -23.97 16.74
N GLN A 340 25.20 -24.47 17.60
CA GLN A 340 25.70 -25.85 17.51
C GLN A 340 24.64 -26.86 18.01
N ARG A 341 23.78 -26.43 18.93
CA ARG A 341 22.63 -27.19 19.45
C ARG A 341 21.32 -26.88 18.73
N HIS A 342 21.34 -26.06 17.68
CA HIS A 342 20.15 -25.53 17.00
C HIS A 342 19.12 -24.93 17.99
N ARG A 343 19.57 -24.03 18.87
CA ARG A 343 18.73 -23.28 19.81
C ARG A 343 18.79 -21.80 19.45
N TYR A 344 17.64 -21.24 19.11
CA TYR A 344 17.50 -19.91 18.51
C TYR A 344 16.39 -19.12 19.22
N ASP A 345 16.57 -18.91 20.51
CA ASP A 345 15.76 -18.00 21.32
C ASP A 345 16.56 -16.72 21.61
N HIS A 346 15.93 -15.55 21.50
CA HIS A 346 16.53 -14.23 21.71
C HIS A 346 16.12 -13.56 23.05
N HIS A 347 15.24 -14.19 23.83
CA HIS A 347 14.61 -13.62 25.03
C HIS A 347 15.54 -13.48 26.25
N GLN A 348 16.77 -14.01 26.20
CA GLN A 348 17.66 -13.91 27.36
C GLN A 348 18.14 -12.47 27.57
N ARG A 349 18.20 -12.03 28.83
CA ARG A 349 18.69 -10.69 29.19
C ARG A 349 20.12 -10.41 28.69
N SER A 350 20.93 -11.45 28.53
CA SER A 350 22.30 -11.38 27.99
C SER A 350 22.38 -11.35 26.46
N PHE A 351 21.29 -11.65 25.74
CA PHE A 351 21.31 -11.72 24.29
C PHE A 351 21.11 -10.32 23.69
N THR A 352 22.18 -9.81 23.10
CA THR A 352 22.27 -8.49 22.45
C THR A 352 22.84 -8.59 21.03
N GLU A 353 22.81 -9.77 20.43
CA GLU A 353 23.43 -10.02 19.12
C GLU A 353 22.61 -9.41 17.97
N THR A 354 23.34 -9.01 16.93
CA THR A 354 22.85 -8.38 15.71
C THR A 354 23.41 -9.13 14.50
N MET A 355 22.91 -8.84 13.30
CA MET A 355 23.54 -9.39 12.08
C MET A 355 25.00 -8.93 11.94
N SER A 356 25.35 -7.71 12.37
CA SER A 356 26.74 -7.21 12.32
C SER A 356 27.69 -7.81 13.37
N SER A 357 27.21 -8.17 14.57
CA SER A 357 28.06 -8.82 15.58
C SER A 357 28.38 -10.27 15.25
N LEU A 358 27.42 -10.98 14.65
CA LEU A 358 27.54 -12.40 14.29
C LEU A 358 28.07 -12.65 12.87
N SER A 359 27.89 -11.70 11.93
CA SER A 359 28.42 -11.78 10.55
C SER A 359 29.28 -10.54 10.22
N PRO A 360 30.60 -10.61 10.48
CA PRO A 360 31.52 -9.49 10.25
C PRO A 360 31.45 -8.94 8.81
N GLY A 361 31.31 -7.62 8.70
CA GLY A 361 31.19 -6.91 7.41
C GLY A 361 29.75 -6.59 6.99
N LYS A 362 28.74 -7.11 7.69
CA LYS A 362 27.35 -6.65 7.53
C LYS A 362 27.10 -5.38 8.36
N PRO A 363 26.30 -4.40 7.88
CA PRO A 363 26.16 -3.10 8.54
C PRO A 363 25.05 -3.03 9.60
N TRP A 364 24.15 -4.01 9.64
CA TRP A 364 22.90 -3.91 10.40
C TRP A 364 23.09 -4.13 11.90
N GLN A 365 22.54 -3.21 12.69
CA GLN A 365 22.65 -3.17 14.15
C GLN A 365 21.33 -3.47 14.88
N THR A 366 20.27 -3.80 14.14
CA THR A 366 19.02 -4.32 14.70
C THR A 366 19.30 -5.61 15.46
N LYS A 367 18.82 -5.69 16.71
CA LYS A 367 18.89 -6.92 17.52
C LYS A 367 18.05 -8.00 16.82
N LEU A 368 18.60 -9.20 16.68
CA LEU A 368 17.90 -10.31 16.03
C LEU A 368 16.76 -10.86 16.93
N SER A 369 15.66 -11.24 16.30
CA SER A 369 14.63 -12.13 16.86
C SER A 369 14.89 -13.57 16.39
N SER A 370 13.96 -14.49 16.66
CA SER A 370 14.09 -15.88 16.23
C SER A 370 14.05 -16.03 14.71
N ALA A 371 13.36 -15.13 13.99
CA ALA A 371 13.40 -15.06 12.53
C ALA A 371 14.79 -14.68 11.99
N GLY A 372 15.37 -13.59 12.50
CA GLY A 372 16.70 -13.12 12.13
C GLY A 372 17.79 -14.14 12.43
N LEU A 373 17.69 -14.86 13.56
CA LEU A 373 18.60 -15.96 13.90
C LEU A 373 18.51 -17.12 12.90
N ILE A 374 17.30 -17.60 12.56
CA ILE A 374 17.15 -18.64 11.53
C ILE A 374 17.65 -18.14 10.17
N TYR A 375 17.36 -16.89 9.82
CA TYR A 375 17.83 -16.33 8.57
C TYR A 375 19.36 -16.18 8.53
N LEU A 376 20.00 -15.84 9.65
CA LEU A 376 21.45 -15.73 9.76
C LEU A 376 22.15 -17.07 9.50
N HIS A 377 21.68 -18.14 10.15
CA HIS A 377 22.32 -19.46 10.09
C HIS A 377 21.92 -20.29 8.87
N PHE A 378 20.72 -20.08 8.31
CA PHE A 378 20.18 -20.91 7.22
C PHE A 378 19.86 -20.13 5.93
N GLY A 379 19.92 -18.80 5.92
CA GLY A 379 19.44 -17.98 4.80
C GLY A 379 20.19 -18.19 3.48
N HIS A 380 21.53 -18.33 3.50
CA HIS A 380 22.31 -18.63 2.29
C HIS A 380 21.91 -19.98 1.68
N LYS A 381 21.92 -21.04 2.48
CA LYS A 381 21.43 -22.40 2.14
C LYS A 381 20.00 -22.41 1.61
N LEU A 382 19.11 -21.69 2.29
CA LEU A 382 17.71 -21.55 1.90
C LEU A 382 17.57 -20.90 0.52
N LEU A 383 18.23 -19.76 0.30
CA LEU A 383 18.17 -19.03 -0.96
C LEU A 383 18.82 -19.84 -2.09
N ALA A 384 19.98 -20.44 -1.87
CA ALA A 384 20.62 -21.34 -2.85
C ALA A 384 19.71 -22.50 -3.27
N GLN A 385 19.00 -23.11 -2.31
CA GLN A 385 18.02 -24.18 -2.57
C GLN A 385 16.79 -23.68 -3.34
N LEU A 386 16.29 -22.47 -3.08
CA LEU A 386 15.14 -21.90 -3.80
C LEU A 386 15.52 -21.43 -5.22
N LEU A 387 16.71 -20.88 -5.38
CA LEU A 387 17.27 -20.37 -6.65
C LEU A 387 17.88 -21.48 -7.52
N VAL A 388 18.10 -22.67 -6.96
CA VAL A 388 18.74 -23.83 -7.60
C VAL A 388 20.17 -23.50 -8.06
N THR A 389 20.95 -22.90 -7.16
CA THR A 389 22.38 -22.56 -7.37
C THR A 389 23.23 -22.94 -6.14
N SER A 390 24.52 -22.59 -6.12
CA SER A 390 25.45 -22.80 -5.00
C SER A 390 25.30 -21.72 -3.92
N GLU A 391 25.63 -22.04 -2.66
CA GLU A 391 25.60 -21.04 -1.56
C GLU A 391 26.61 -19.91 -1.76
N GLU A 392 27.70 -20.20 -2.48
CA GLU A 392 28.79 -19.28 -2.82
C GLU A 392 28.51 -18.40 -4.05
N ASP A 393 27.33 -18.54 -4.69
CA ASP A 393 26.94 -17.70 -5.82
C ASP A 393 26.77 -16.24 -5.36
N SER A 394 27.39 -15.30 -6.07
CA SER A 394 27.28 -13.86 -5.75
C SER A 394 25.84 -13.35 -5.83
N MET A 395 24.97 -14.01 -6.61
CA MET A 395 23.53 -13.77 -6.61
C MET A 395 22.90 -14.12 -5.25
N VAL A 396 23.28 -15.23 -4.62
CA VAL A 396 22.77 -15.64 -3.30
C VAL A 396 23.17 -14.59 -2.27
N GLY A 397 24.43 -14.18 -2.21
CA GLY A 397 24.89 -13.12 -1.29
C GLY A 397 24.18 -11.78 -1.51
N THR A 398 23.94 -11.39 -2.77
CA THR A 398 23.21 -10.15 -3.08
C THR A 398 21.74 -10.23 -2.65
N LEU A 399 21.06 -11.33 -2.95
CA LEU A 399 19.66 -11.54 -2.59
C LEU A 399 19.50 -11.74 -1.08
N TYR A 400 20.49 -12.34 -0.40
CA TYR A 400 20.53 -12.50 1.04
C TYR A 400 20.45 -11.14 1.74
N ASP A 401 21.25 -10.17 1.27
CA ASP A 401 21.29 -8.81 1.83
C ASP A 401 19.98 -8.06 1.57
N LYS A 402 19.44 -8.14 0.36
CA LYS A 402 18.15 -7.50 0.02
C LYS A 402 16.98 -8.07 0.82
N MET A 403 16.95 -9.39 1.01
CA MET A 403 15.89 -10.07 1.78
C MET A 403 16.02 -9.84 3.29
N TYR A 404 17.22 -9.63 3.84
CA TYR A 404 17.34 -9.19 5.23
C TYR A 404 16.82 -7.75 5.39
N GLU A 405 17.47 -6.80 4.73
CA GLU A 405 17.24 -5.35 4.84
C GLU A 405 15.78 -4.93 4.57
N ASN A 406 15.09 -5.61 3.65
CA ASN A 406 13.76 -5.20 3.18
C ASN A 406 12.64 -6.19 3.56
N PHE A 407 12.92 -7.16 4.43
CA PHE A 407 11.90 -8.12 4.88
C PHE A 407 12.17 -8.68 6.28
N VAL A 408 13.31 -9.31 6.54
CA VAL A 408 13.57 -9.97 7.85
C VAL A 408 13.83 -8.94 8.95
N GLU A 409 14.56 -7.87 8.64
CA GLU A 409 14.90 -6.83 9.62
C GLU A 409 13.66 -6.09 10.18
N GLU A 410 12.57 -5.96 9.41
CA GLU A 410 11.29 -5.43 9.92
C GLU A 410 10.72 -6.35 11.02
N VAL A 411 10.84 -7.67 10.84
CA VAL A 411 10.33 -8.66 11.80
C VAL A 411 11.19 -8.65 13.06
N ASP A 412 12.53 -8.63 12.91
CA ASP A 412 13.48 -8.52 14.02
C ASP A 412 13.25 -7.24 14.85
N ALA A 413 13.08 -6.10 14.19
CA ALA A 413 12.87 -4.81 14.83
C ALA A 413 11.53 -4.76 15.59
N VAL A 414 10.43 -5.18 14.94
CA VAL A 414 9.09 -5.15 15.56
C VAL A 414 9.02 -6.05 16.78
N ASP A 415 9.59 -7.24 16.72
CA ASP A 415 9.55 -8.21 17.81
C ASP A 415 10.42 -7.77 19.00
N ASN A 416 11.63 -7.27 18.76
CA ASN A 416 12.48 -6.69 19.81
C ASN A 416 11.99 -5.29 20.31
N GLY A 417 10.84 -4.79 19.82
CA GLY A 417 10.26 -3.51 20.24
C GLY A 417 11.07 -2.27 19.82
N ILE A 418 11.83 -2.37 18.73
CA ILE A 418 12.70 -1.31 18.23
C ILE A 418 11.88 -0.32 17.37
N SER A 419 11.91 0.95 17.76
CA SER A 419 11.29 2.05 17.00
C SER A 419 12.01 2.29 15.67
N GLN A 420 11.24 2.65 14.62
CA GLN A 420 11.78 3.02 13.30
C GLN A 420 12.57 4.35 13.28
N TRP A 421 12.53 5.13 14.36
CA TRP A 421 13.26 6.38 14.55
C TRP A 421 13.53 6.59 16.06
N GLU A 422 14.61 7.30 16.40
CA GLU A 422 15.05 7.51 17.78
C GLU A 422 14.14 8.48 18.57
N GLU A 423 13.62 9.52 17.92
CA GLU A 423 12.81 10.56 18.55
C GLU A 423 11.56 10.91 17.73
N GLY A 424 10.45 11.19 18.42
CA GLY A 424 9.22 11.73 17.85
C GLY A 424 8.08 10.73 17.64
N GLU A 425 6.87 11.26 17.52
CA GLU A 425 5.65 10.48 17.24
C GLU A 425 5.42 10.36 15.72
N PRO A 426 5.01 9.18 15.21
CA PRO A 426 4.63 9.02 13.82
C PRO A 426 3.42 9.90 13.49
N ARG A 427 3.44 10.57 12.33
CA ARG A 427 2.27 11.30 11.81
C ARG A 427 1.06 10.40 11.56
N TYR A 428 1.28 9.10 11.32
CA TYR A 428 0.24 8.09 11.11
C TYR A 428 0.76 6.70 11.48
N ALA A 429 -0.12 5.82 11.97
CA ALA A 429 0.25 4.46 12.35
C ALA A 429 0.22 3.48 11.16
N LEU A 430 1.22 2.59 11.09
CA LEU A 430 1.24 1.47 10.13
C LEU A 430 0.54 0.24 10.73
N THR A 431 -0.70 -0.02 10.31
CA THR A 431 -1.55 -1.09 10.89
C THR A 431 -1.67 -2.33 9.99
N THR A 432 -1.01 -2.33 8.83
CA THR A 432 -1.12 -3.36 7.78
C THR A 432 0.19 -4.10 7.48
N THR A 433 1.23 -3.91 8.30
CA THR A 433 2.53 -4.62 8.22
C THR A 433 2.36 -6.14 8.30
N LEU A 434 3.41 -6.90 7.95
CA LEU A 434 3.36 -8.36 8.04
C LEU A 434 3.09 -8.82 9.47
N SER A 435 3.80 -8.25 10.45
CA SER A 435 3.59 -8.55 11.86
C SER A 435 2.18 -8.18 12.33
N ALA A 436 1.60 -7.07 11.86
CA ALA A 436 0.20 -6.73 12.16
C ALA A 436 -0.82 -7.69 11.50
N ARG A 437 -0.51 -8.23 10.31
CA ARG A 437 -1.34 -9.26 9.64
C ARG A 437 -1.28 -10.58 10.41
N VAL A 438 -0.10 -10.99 10.86
CA VAL A 438 0.09 -12.20 11.68
C VAL A 438 -0.59 -12.05 13.05
N ALA A 439 -0.40 -10.91 13.73
CA ALA A 439 -1.03 -10.64 15.01
C ALA A 439 -2.57 -10.77 14.96
N ARG A 440 -3.20 -10.34 13.85
CA ARG A 440 -4.66 -10.49 13.61
C ARG A 440 -5.15 -11.93 13.43
N LEU A 441 -4.26 -12.90 13.23
CA LEU A 441 -4.63 -14.32 13.16
C LEU A 441 -4.78 -14.95 14.55
N ASN A 442 -4.23 -14.35 15.60
CA ASN A 442 -4.43 -14.80 16.98
C ASN A 442 -5.92 -14.74 17.38
N PRO A 443 -6.38 -15.65 18.26
CA PRO A 443 -7.72 -15.55 18.86
C PRO A 443 -7.91 -14.21 19.58
N THR A 444 -9.09 -13.60 19.43
CA THR A 444 -9.44 -12.40 20.20
C THR A 444 -9.73 -12.77 21.66
N TRP A 445 -9.42 -11.86 22.59
CA TRP A 445 -9.53 -12.10 24.04
C TRP A 445 -10.91 -12.61 24.50
N ASN A 446 -11.97 -12.32 23.74
CA ASN A 446 -13.36 -12.68 24.00
C ASN A 446 -13.85 -13.91 23.23
N GLN A 447 -12.99 -14.64 22.50
CA GLN A 447 -13.37 -15.91 21.86
C GLN A 447 -13.50 -17.03 22.89
N PRO A 448 -14.62 -17.80 22.90
CA PRO A 448 -14.82 -18.91 23.85
C PRO A 448 -13.83 -20.06 23.69
N ASN A 449 -13.27 -20.24 22.49
CA ASN A 449 -12.20 -21.19 22.20
C ASN A 449 -11.03 -20.43 21.58
N GLN A 450 -9.87 -20.48 22.22
CA GLN A 450 -8.64 -19.81 21.79
C GLN A 450 -7.64 -20.82 21.20
N ASP A 451 -8.08 -21.60 20.21
CA ASP A 451 -7.19 -22.52 19.49
C ASP A 451 -6.15 -21.73 18.67
N THR A 452 -4.91 -21.75 19.15
CA THR A 452 -3.78 -21.10 18.49
C THR A 452 -3.13 -21.96 17.41
N GLU A 453 -3.41 -23.27 17.34
CA GLU A 453 -2.68 -24.20 16.49
C GLU A 453 -3.10 -24.10 15.02
N ALA A 454 -4.41 -24.05 14.76
CA ALA A 454 -4.93 -23.77 13.41
C ALA A 454 -4.58 -22.34 12.95
N ALA A 455 -4.56 -21.40 13.89
CA ALA A 455 -4.20 -20.00 13.62
C ALA A 455 -2.72 -19.84 13.26
N PHE A 456 -1.80 -20.49 13.99
CA PHE A 456 -0.37 -20.47 13.72
C PHE A 456 -0.01 -21.11 12.38
N LYS A 457 -0.72 -22.17 11.96
CA LYS A 457 -0.54 -22.75 10.61
C LYS A 457 -0.83 -21.73 9.50
N ARG A 458 -1.92 -20.96 9.64
CA ARG A 458 -2.23 -19.85 8.71
C ARG A 458 -1.20 -18.72 8.78
N ALA A 459 -0.60 -18.46 9.94
CA ALA A 459 0.48 -17.49 10.09
C ALA A 459 1.75 -17.92 9.34
N MET A 460 2.17 -19.19 9.50
CA MET A 460 3.28 -19.77 8.74
C MET A 460 3.02 -19.73 7.23
N ASP A 461 1.81 -20.04 6.76
CA ASP A 461 1.47 -19.94 5.34
C ASP A 461 1.55 -18.49 4.81
N LEU A 462 1.02 -17.53 5.57
CA LEU A 462 1.05 -16.10 5.27
C LEU A 462 2.48 -15.57 5.13
N VAL A 463 3.35 -15.82 6.11
CA VAL A 463 4.74 -15.31 6.09
C VAL A 463 5.59 -16.02 5.04
N ARG A 464 5.32 -17.32 4.79
CA ARG A 464 5.96 -18.10 3.71
C ARG A 464 5.63 -17.55 2.34
N GLU A 465 4.35 -17.25 2.08
CA GLU A 465 3.92 -16.70 0.80
C GLU A 465 4.54 -15.32 0.56
N GLU A 466 4.50 -14.43 1.54
CA GLU A 466 5.10 -13.09 1.44
C GLU A 466 6.62 -13.16 1.22
N PHE A 467 7.35 -14.04 1.92
CA PHE A 467 8.79 -14.27 1.70
C PHE A 467 9.09 -14.74 0.26
N LEU A 468 8.34 -15.72 -0.24
CA LEU A 468 8.53 -16.26 -1.59
C LEU A 468 8.19 -15.24 -2.68
N GLN A 469 7.11 -14.46 -2.51
CA GLN A 469 6.76 -13.37 -3.44
C GLN A 469 7.83 -12.27 -3.44
N ARG A 470 8.43 -11.96 -2.27
CA ARG A 470 9.50 -10.96 -2.16
C ARG A 470 10.79 -11.45 -2.84
N LEU A 471 11.15 -12.72 -2.66
CA LEU A 471 12.29 -13.33 -3.35
C LEU A 471 12.09 -13.38 -4.87
N ASP A 472 10.90 -13.77 -5.33
CA ASP A 472 10.54 -13.78 -6.76
C ASP A 472 10.70 -12.40 -7.40
N PHE A 473 10.20 -11.34 -6.74
CA PHE A 473 10.42 -9.97 -7.17
C PHE A 473 11.91 -9.62 -7.26
N TYR A 474 12.71 -9.96 -6.25
CA TYR A 474 14.13 -9.63 -6.27
C TYR A 474 14.90 -10.39 -7.35
N GLN A 475 14.63 -11.68 -7.53
CA GLN A 475 15.24 -12.54 -8.54
C GLN A 475 14.86 -12.15 -9.97
N HIS A 476 13.56 -11.99 -10.25
CA HIS A 476 13.05 -11.87 -11.61
C HIS A 476 12.79 -10.43 -12.08
N SER A 477 12.69 -9.45 -11.16
CA SER A 477 12.42 -8.05 -11.51
C SER A 477 13.54 -7.08 -11.10
N TRP A 478 13.96 -7.11 -9.84
CA TRP A 478 14.95 -6.14 -9.33
C TRP A 478 16.37 -6.44 -9.81
N LEU A 479 16.86 -7.67 -9.67
CA LEU A 479 18.25 -8.00 -10.00
C LEU A 479 18.57 -7.81 -11.50
N PRO A 480 17.73 -8.27 -12.46
CA PRO A 480 17.97 -8.05 -13.88
C PRO A 480 17.91 -6.58 -14.30
N ALA A 481 17.22 -5.73 -13.53
CA ALA A 481 17.15 -4.30 -13.81
C ALA A 481 18.51 -3.60 -13.67
N ARG A 482 19.43 -4.13 -12.86
CA ARG A 482 20.76 -3.56 -12.66
C ARG A 482 21.51 -3.34 -13.98
N ALA A 483 21.58 -4.38 -14.82
CA ALA A 483 22.27 -4.34 -16.10
C ALA A 483 21.67 -3.28 -17.05
N LEU A 484 20.34 -3.05 -16.98
CA LEU A 484 19.67 -2.03 -17.77
C LEU A 484 20.04 -0.61 -17.31
N VAL A 485 20.25 -0.41 -16.00
CA VAL A 485 20.69 0.89 -15.45
C VAL A 485 22.17 1.13 -15.73
N GLU A 486 23.02 0.10 -15.63
CA GLU A 486 24.43 0.15 -16.04
C GLU A 486 24.57 0.54 -17.52
N GLU A 487 23.79 -0.10 -18.40
CA GLU A 487 23.72 0.25 -19.83
C GLU A 487 23.22 1.70 -20.04
N ALA A 488 22.11 2.09 -19.40
CA ALA A 488 21.54 3.44 -19.54
C ALA A 488 22.51 4.54 -19.05
N LEU A 489 23.26 4.28 -17.98
CA LEU A 489 24.33 5.17 -17.49
C LEU A 489 25.50 5.26 -18.48
N ALA A 490 25.90 4.15 -19.12
CA ALA A 490 26.94 4.18 -20.14
C ALA A 490 26.52 4.97 -21.38
N GLN A 491 25.25 4.86 -21.82
CA GLN A 491 24.72 5.53 -23.00
C GLN A 491 24.30 7.00 -22.76
N ARG A 492 24.31 7.50 -21.52
CA ARG A 492 23.73 8.81 -21.14
C ARG A 492 24.15 10.00 -22.01
N PHE A 493 25.42 10.07 -22.41
CA PHE A 493 25.93 11.16 -23.27
C PHE A 493 25.45 11.09 -24.73
N GLN A 494 24.96 9.93 -25.18
CA GLN A 494 24.32 9.75 -26.48
C GLN A 494 22.82 10.06 -26.42
N VAL A 495 22.19 9.88 -25.25
CA VAL A 495 20.81 10.32 -24.97
C VAL A 495 20.76 11.85 -24.90
N ASP A 496 21.65 12.46 -24.11
CA ASP A 496 21.78 13.90 -24.01
C ASP A 496 23.23 14.36 -23.71
N PRO A 497 23.75 15.41 -24.39
CA PRO A 497 25.11 15.91 -24.16
C PRO A 497 25.41 16.37 -22.72
N SER A 498 24.41 16.70 -21.90
CA SER A 498 24.62 17.00 -20.47
C SER A 498 25.10 15.77 -19.68
N GLY A 499 24.73 14.58 -20.11
CA GLY A 499 24.89 13.34 -19.33
C GLY A 499 24.02 13.25 -18.08
N GLU A 500 23.08 14.18 -17.86
CA GLU A 500 22.16 14.18 -16.70
C GLU A 500 20.83 13.47 -16.96
N ILE A 501 20.65 12.92 -18.17
CA ILE A 501 19.45 12.22 -18.61
C ILE A 501 19.86 10.80 -19.04
N ILE A 502 19.20 9.78 -18.47
CA ILE A 502 19.35 8.39 -18.91
C ILE A 502 18.04 7.88 -19.53
N GLU A 503 18.16 6.90 -20.42
CA GLU A 503 17.02 6.27 -21.10
C GLU A 503 16.97 4.77 -20.81
N LEU A 504 15.83 4.28 -20.31
CA LEU A 504 15.59 2.85 -20.13
C LEU A 504 14.89 2.31 -21.39
N VAL A 505 15.70 1.83 -22.34
CA VAL A 505 15.25 1.41 -23.69
C VAL A 505 14.19 0.30 -23.66
N LYS A 506 14.19 -0.56 -22.62
CA LYS A 506 13.21 -1.65 -22.44
C LYS A 506 11.95 -1.24 -21.66
N GLY A 507 11.75 0.06 -21.41
CA GLY A 507 10.67 0.59 -20.59
C GLY A 507 11.03 0.67 -19.10
N GLY A 508 10.06 1.03 -18.27
CA GLY A 508 10.26 1.23 -16.83
C GLY A 508 10.60 -0.07 -16.07
N CYS A 509 11.65 -0.03 -15.25
CA CYS A 509 12.08 -1.12 -14.36
C CYS A 509 12.37 -0.59 -12.93
N PRO A 510 12.71 -1.46 -11.94
CA PRO A 510 13.19 -1.05 -10.61
C PRO A 510 14.55 -0.30 -10.60
N TRP A 511 14.65 0.84 -11.27
CA TRP A 511 15.92 1.51 -11.57
C TRP A 511 16.55 2.30 -10.40
N LYS A 512 15.73 2.78 -9.46
CA LYS A 512 16.15 3.80 -8.47
C LYS A 512 17.35 3.39 -7.64
N GLU A 513 17.26 2.25 -6.97
CA GLU A 513 18.28 1.78 -6.04
C GLU A 513 19.61 1.49 -6.75
N HIS A 514 19.53 0.78 -7.88
CA HIS A 514 20.69 0.53 -8.75
C HIS A 514 21.35 1.83 -9.21
N LEU A 515 20.58 2.86 -9.55
CA LEU A 515 21.12 4.16 -9.93
C LEU A 515 21.96 4.77 -8.79
N TYR A 516 21.47 4.82 -7.55
CA TYR A 516 22.24 5.36 -6.42
C TYR A 516 23.52 4.56 -6.17
N HIS A 517 23.45 3.24 -6.22
CA HIS A 517 24.64 2.39 -6.05
C HIS A 517 25.67 2.60 -7.16
N LEU A 518 25.24 2.72 -8.42
CA LEU A 518 26.11 2.90 -9.58
C LEU A 518 26.70 4.31 -9.70
N GLU A 519 25.92 5.35 -9.35
CA GLU A 519 26.39 6.74 -9.34
C GLU A 519 27.55 6.95 -8.37
N SER A 520 27.60 6.21 -7.25
CA SER A 520 28.67 6.31 -6.24
C SER A 520 30.08 6.05 -6.81
N GLY A 521 30.18 5.29 -7.91
CA GLY A 521 31.44 4.99 -8.60
C GLY A 521 31.83 5.95 -9.72
N LEU A 522 31.03 7.00 -10.00
CA LEU A 522 31.30 7.91 -11.12
C LEU A 522 32.25 9.04 -10.72
N SER A 523 33.34 9.20 -11.48
CA SER A 523 34.41 10.18 -11.21
C SER A 523 34.00 11.65 -11.31
N SER A 524 32.79 11.94 -11.80
CA SER A 524 32.18 13.26 -11.80
C SER A 524 30.71 13.12 -11.42
N PRO A 525 30.25 13.66 -10.27
CA PRO A 525 28.85 13.60 -9.86
C PRO A 525 28.00 14.64 -10.62
N GLY A 526 27.94 14.50 -11.95
CA GLY A 526 26.81 14.95 -12.75
C GLY A 526 25.63 14.04 -12.41
N THR A 527 24.98 14.31 -11.28
CA THR A 527 23.90 13.51 -10.73
C THR A 527 22.78 13.43 -11.76
N ILE A 528 22.39 12.21 -12.14
CA ILE A 528 21.29 12.01 -13.08
C ILE A 528 20.06 12.71 -12.51
N ALA A 529 19.52 13.64 -13.29
CA ALA A 529 18.35 14.42 -12.92
C ALA A 529 17.06 13.76 -13.41
N PHE A 530 17.11 13.11 -14.58
CA PHE A 530 15.95 12.52 -15.24
C PHE A 530 16.22 11.11 -15.78
N VAL A 531 15.19 10.27 -15.67
CA VAL A 531 15.08 8.97 -16.34
C VAL A 531 13.92 9.06 -17.32
N ILE A 532 14.17 8.79 -18.59
CA ILE A 532 13.13 8.67 -19.62
C ILE A 532 12.90 7.21 -20.00
N TYR A 533 11.64 6.82 -20.21
CA TYR A 533 11.25 5.44 -20.54
C TYR A 533 9.80 5.39 -21.06
N THR A 534 9.43 4.28 -21.70
CA THR A 534 8.04 3.99 -22.07
C THR A 534 7.29 3.26 -20.95
N ASP A 535 6.04 3.63 -20.74
CA ASP A 535 5.10 2.84 -19.95
C ASP A 535 4.51 1.66 -20.75
N GLN A 536 3.67 0.85 -20.09
CA GLN A 536 3.01 -0.32 -20.71
C GLN A 536 2.04 0.05 -21.85
N ALA A 537 1.62 1.31 -21.95
CA ALA A 537 0.79 1.83 -23.03
C ALA A 537 1.62 2.52 -24.14
N GLY A 538 2.95 2.38 -24.10
CA GLY A 538 3.89 2.99 -25.04
C GLY A 538 4.03 4.51 -24.90
N GLN A 539 3.44 5.11 -23.87
CA GLN A 539 3.57 6.54 -23.61
C GLN A 539 4.90 6.82 -22.93
N TRP A 540 5.58 7.89 -23.36
CA TRP A 540 6.85 8.26 -22.76
C TRP A 540 6.63 8.91 -21.40
N ARG A 541 7.56 8.65 -20.50
CA ARG A 541 7.67 9.23 -19.17
C ARG A 541 8.98 9.99 -19.07
N VAL A 542 8.92 11.11 -18.35
CA VAL A 542 10.09 11.83 -17.84
C VAL A 542 9.95 11.83 -16.33
N GLN A 543 10.77 11.03 -15.64
CA GLN A 543 10.73 10.89 -14.19
C GLN A 543 11.97 11.53 -13.57
N CYS A 544 11.75 12.41 -12.60
CA CYS A 544 12.81 13.05 -11.84
C CYS A 544 13.44 12.06 -10.86
N VAL A 545 14.77 12.06 -10.77
CA VAL A 545 15.49 11.27 -9.76
C VAL A 545 15.31 11.92 -8.38
N PRO A 546 14.91 11.17 -7.33
CA PRO A 546 14.86 11.68 -5.97
C PRO A 546 16.24 12.08 -5.43
N LYS A 547 16.30 12.97 -4.44
CA LYS A 547 17.57 13.34 -3.80
C LYS A 547 18.25 12.13 -3.15
N GLU A 548 17.47 11.33 -2.44
CA GLU A 548 17.86 10.14 -1.69
C GLU A 548 16.84 9.01 -1.96
N PRO A 549 17.18 7.72 -1.78
CA PRO A 549 16.33 6.58 -2.16
C PRO A 549 14.87 6.64 -1.70
N HIS A 550 14.61 7.13 -0.49
CA HIS A 550 13.27 7.22 0.11
C HIS A 550 12.67 8.64 0.12
N SER A 551 13.36 9.62 -0.49
CA SER A 551 12.90 11.01 -0.46
C SER A 551 11.77 11.27 -1.45
N PHE A 552 10.75 12.02 -1.03
CA PHE A 552 9.75 12.58 -1.93
C PHE A 552 10.25 13.83 -2.69
N GLN A 553 11.43 14.36 -2.34
CA GLN A 553 12.04 15.49 -3.03
C GLN A 553 12.87 15.03 -4.23
N SER A 554 12.58 15.57 -5.42
CA SER A 554 13.41 15.38 -6.59
C SER A 554 14.71 16.20 -6.53
N ARG A 555 15.79 15.71 -7.15
CA ARG A 555 17.02 16.47 -7.42
C ARG A 555 16.73 17.72 -8.24
N LEU A 556 15.91 17.56 -9.28
CA LEU A 556 15.35 18.64 -10.08
C LEU A 556 13.90 18.28 -10.47
N PRO A 557 12.88 18.81 -9.77
CA PRO A 557 11.48 18.59 -10.14
C PRO A 557 11.13 19.35 -11.42
N LEU A 558 10.14 18.86 -12.17
CA LEU A 558 9.60 19.54 -13.34
C LEU A 558 9.07 20.96 -12.97
N PRO A 559 9.10 21.93 -13.91
CA PRO A 559 8.79 23.33 -13.66
C PRO A 559 7.44 23.52 -12.99
N GLU A 560 7.40 24.41 -11.98
CA GLU A 560 6.17 24.70 -11.24
C GLU A 560 4.98 25.07 -12.13
N PRO A 561 5.12 25.89 -13.20
CA PRO A 561 4.01 26.23 -14.09
C PRO A 561 3.38 25.03 -14.82
N TRP A 562 4.08 23.88 -14.91
CA TRP A 562 3.57 22.68 -15.59
C TRP A 562 2.76 21.78 -14.65
N ARG A 563 2.94 21.91 -13.34
CA ARG A 563 2.49 20.91 -12.36
C ARG A 563 0.97 20.84 -12.26
N GLY A 564 0.43 19.63 -12.37
CA GLY A 564 -1.00 19.38 -12.36
C GLY A 564 -1.70 19.68 -13.70
N LEU A 565 -0.98 20.22 -14.69
CA LEU A 565 -1.50 20.41 -16.05
C LEU A 565 -1.42 19.12 -16.87
N ARG A 566 -2.24 19.09 -17.92
CA ARG A 566 -2.42 17.97 -18.84
C ARG A 566 -2.69 18.48 -20.25
N ASP A 567 -2.41 17.63 -21.23
CA ASP A 567 -2.90 17.75 -22.60
C ASP A 567 -2.66 19.19 -23.18
N GLU A 568 -3.61 19.78 -23.89
CA GLU A 568 -3.38 21.08 -24.58
C GLU A 568 -3.05 22.25 -23.64
N ALA A 569 -3.47 22.19 -22.37
CA ALA A 569 -3.14 23.21 -21.38
C ALA A 569 -1.65 23.14 -20.98
N LEU A 570 -1.08 21.94 -20.94
CA LEU A 570 0.34 21.74 -20.70
C LEU A 570 1.17 22.08 -21.94
N ASP A 571 0.70 21.76 -23.14
CA ASP A 571 1.34 22.16 -24.41
C ASP A 571 1.49 23.69 -24.50
N GLN A 572 0.43 24.44 -24.17
CA GLN A 572 0.42 25.91 -24.21
C GLN A 572 1.41 26.56 -23.22
N ILE A 573 1.56 25.99 -22.02
CA ILE A 573 2.43 26.55 -20.97
C ILE A 573 3.89 26.07 -21.10
N SER A 574 4.11 24.85 -21.61
CA SER A 574 5.46 24.31 -21.83
C SER A 574 6.08 24.75 -23.16
N GLY A 575 5.26 25.05 -24.17
CA GLY A 575 5.72 25.23 -25.55
C GLY A 575 6.13 23.93 -26.25
N ILE A 576 5.83 22.77 -25.64
CA ILE A 576 6.20 21.44 -26.14
C ILE A 576 4.90 20.71 -26.54
N PRO A 577 4.62 20.49 -27.84
CA PRO A 577 3.37 19.90 -28.29
C PRO A 577 3.34 18.37 -28.13
N GLY A 578 2.25 17.83 -27.58
CA GLY A 578 2.04 16.40 -27.35
C GLY A 578 2.34 15.93 -25.93
N CYS A 579 2.31 16.85 -24.95
CA CYS A 579 2.39 16.52 -23.53
C CYS A 579 1.11 15.84 -23.05
N VAL A 580 1.25 14.85 -22.16
CA VAL A 580 0.11 14.12 -21.58
C VAL A 580 -0.23 14.67 -20.19
N PHE A 581 0.76 14.81 -19.31
CA PHE A 581 0.58 15.39 -17.97
C PHE A 581 1.90 15.73 -17.29
N VAL A 582 1.84 16.54 -16.22
CA VAL A 582 2.86 16.60 -15.16
C VAL A 582 2.17 16.46 -13.80
N HIS A 583 2.73 15.63 -12.91
CA HIS A 583 2.18 15.46 -11.56
C HIS A 583 2.21 16.76 -10.74
N ALA A 584 1.28 16.95 -9.80
CA ALA A 584 1.17 18.18 -9.00
C ALA A 584 2.42 18.53 -8.17
N SER A 585 3.22 17.53 -7.77
CA SER A 585 4.54 17.75 -7.12
C SER A 585 5.73 17.82 -8.09
N GLY A 586 5.51 17.64 -9.41
CA GLY A 586 6.54 17.76 -10.44
C GLY A 586 7.52 16.58 -10.56
N PHE A 587 7.35 15.49 -9.83
CA PHE A 587 8.31 14.36 -9.85
C PHE A 587 8.27 13.50 -11.13
N ILE A 588 7.19 13.59 -11.92
CA ILE A 588 7.01 12.83 -13.16
C ILE A 588 6.10 13.59 -14.12
N GLY A 589 6.39 13.46 -15.41
CA GLY A 589 5.54 13.88 -16.52
C GLY A 589 5.44 12.80 -17.60
N GLY A 590 4.55 13.01 -18.56
CA GLY A 590 4.35 12.13 -19.70
C GLY A 590 4.21 12.87 -21.01
N HIS A 591 4.66 12.23 -22.10
CA HIS A 591 4.64 12.77 -23.47
C HIS A 591 4.30 11.64 -24.46
N HIS A 592 3.70 11.97 -25.61
CA HIS A 592 3.40 10.96 -26.64
C HIS A 592 4.64 10.43 -27.37
N THR A 593 5.71 11.21 -27.43
CA THR A 593 6.96 10.89 -28.14
C THR A 593 8.19 10.98 -27.24
N ARG A 594 9.23 10.22 -27.59
CA ARG A 594 10.55 10.21 -26.95
C ARG A 594 11.19 11.60 -26.95
N GLU A 595 11.21 12.23 -28.12
CA GLU A 595 11.85 13.52 -28.34
C GLU A 595 11.19 14.63 -27.52
N GLY A 596 9.88 14.56 -27.29
CA GLY A 596 9.19 15.52 -26.43
C GLY A 596 9.40 15.25 -24.93
N ALA A 597 9.43 14.00 -24.48
CA ALA A 597 9.84 13.69 -23.09
C ALA A 597 11.28 14.16 -22.80
N LEU A 598 12.18 13.98 -23.77
CA LEU A 598 13.55 14.51 -23.73
C LEU A 598 13.57 16.05 -23.77
N SER A 599 12.68 16.68 -24.55
CA SER A 599 12.53 18.14 -24.58
C SER A 599 12.01 18.70 -23.25
N MET A 600 11.08 18.01 -22.57
CA MET A 600 10.61 18.38 -21.23
C MET A 600 11.76 18.32 -20.22
N ALA A 601 12.58 17.26 -20.24
CA ALA A 601 13.76 17.15 -19.39
C ALA A 601 14.79 18.27 -19.66
N ARG A 602 15.11 18.51 -20.94
CA ARG A 602 16.03 19.59 -21.38
C ARG A 602 15.56 20.99 -20.97
N ALA A 603 14.29 21.31 -21.20
CA ALA A 603 13.71 22.59 -20.81
C ALA A 603 13.67 22.77 -19.28
N THR A 604 13.65 21.67 -18.52
CA THR A 604 13.79 21.70 -17.05
C THR A 604 15.26 21.91 -16.62
N LEU A 605 16.22 21.21 -17.24
CA LEU A 605 17.66 21.43 -17.02
C LEU A 605 18.06 22.89 -17.30
N ALA A 606 17.55 23.48 -18.39
CA ALA A 606 17.81 24.88 -18.75
C ALA A 606 17.25 25.90 -17.75
N GLN A 607 16.28 25.51 -16.91
CA GLN A 607 15.73 26.33 -15.83
C GLN A 607 16.44 26.14 -14.48
N ARG A 608 17.44 25.25 -14.39
CA ARG A 608 18.21 25.08 -13.16
C ARG A 608 18.91 26.41 -12.81
N PRO A 609 18.70 26.97 -11.61
CA PRO A 609 19.44 28.16 -11.16
C PRO A 609 20.94 27.88 -11.23
N ALA A 610 21.73 28.83 -11.74
CA ALA A 610 23.18 28.73 -11.69
C ALA A 610 23.62 28.52 -10.22
N PRO A 611 24.65 27.69 -9.95
CA PRO A 611 25.13 27.50 -8.59
C PRO A 611 25.47 28.84 -7.95
N MET A 612 24.81 29.16 -6.84
CA MET A 612 25.19 30.32 -6.03
C MET A 612 26.67 30.14 -5.65
N PRO A 613 27.55 31.13 -5.92
CA PRO A 613 28.94 31.04 -5.51
C PRO A 613 29.01 30.87 -3.99
N PRO A 614 29.96 30.06 -3.47
CA PRO A 614 30.03 29.80 -2.04
C PRO A 614 30.20 31.12 -1.28
N THR A 615 29.23 31.44 -0.44
CA THR A 615 29.31 32.58 0.47
C THR A 615 30.38 32.28 1.50
N ASN A 616 31.58 32.85 1.33
CA ASN A 616 32.64 32.85 2.33
C ASN A 616 32.14 33.58 3.60
N SER A 617 31.54 32.84 4.53
CA SER A 617 31.25 33.30 5.88
C SER A 617 32.54 33.29 6.71
N LEU A 618 33.43 34.24 6.41
CA LEU A 618 34.64 34.55 7.18
C LEU A 618 34.67 36.05 7.51
N VAL A 619 33.69 36.53 8.28
CA VAL A 619 33.86 37.73 9.12
C VAL A 619 33.01 37.61 10.39
N GLN A 620 33.66 37.21 11.50
CA GLN A 620 33.66 37.80 12.86
C GLN A 620 33.97 36.74 13.92
#